data_AF-A0A0R3MSZ2-F1
#
_entry.id   AF-A0A0R3MSZ2-F1
#
_cell.length_a   1.000
_cell.length_b   1.000
_cell.length_c   1.000
_cell.angle_alpha   90.00
_cell.angle_beta   90.00
_cell.angle_gamma   90.00
#
_symmetry.space_group_name_H-M   'P 1'
#
loop_
_entity.id
_entity.type
_entity.pdbx_description
1 polymer ?
#
loop_
_entity_poly.entity_id
_entity_poly.type
_entity_poly.pdbx_seq_one_letter_code
_entity_poly.pdbx_strand_id
1 'polypeptide(L)'
;MPYPPLEFPFQISGGQYAPVAWSEIAGWSEDDHLAAYKAFRTSCRPIAAQQKPPADPKALGTSLRDPCRIAGSLELSDGVKARAFFEEHFLPLRISRLGEGEGFVTGYYEPIVDGSRTENEVYKVPVYRRPSNLFVRGTTQSSAGLPNKGQVFRKIGRRKLVPYYDRAEIEDGAIADRGLEICWLKDQTDLLFSQIQGSARVSLDDGSTVRINYDAHNGFPYTPVGRILIERNIIPKDQMSMQKIREWMEQNPNEADELRRQNKSYVFFREVQLSDKDEAVGAQGVPLTPGRSIAVDKSLHVYGTPFFIEGELPIESERSKTPFRRLMIAQDTGSAIVGPARADLYFGAGLDAGKVSGRLRHNARFVILVPKSLDPMARGRKMPVPDERPSETIAKLFPQTDPSKDPSKDPKNAGKPSDVTAATNAKSTMQATTSSASGPPLAPAVQAAVAKPVPLPEPRPKVEAVSTKPQPRHMRRYRYRQ
;
A
#
# COMPACT_ATOMS: atom_id res chain seq x y z
N MET A 1 18.40 7.61 35.64
CA MET A 1 18.13 6.92 34.36
C MET A 1 17.16 7.77 33.57
N PRO A 2 17.44 8.14 32.31
CA PRO A 2 16.39 8.69 31.47
C PRO A 2 15.30 7.62 31.34
N TYR A 3 14.04 8.00 31.52
CA TYR A 3 12.92 7.11 31.25
C TYR A 3 13.08 6.54 29.84
N PRO A 4 12.93 5.22 29.62
CA PRO A 4 12.93 4.69 28.28
C PRO A 4 11.84 5.44 27.50
N PRO A 5 12.10 5.86 26.25
CA PRO A 5 11.05 6.41 25.42
C PRO A 5 9.91 5.40 25.40
N LEU A 6 8.69 5.84 25.74
CA LEU A 6 7.51 4.99 25.64
C LEU A 6 7.44 4.54 24.18
N GLU A 7 7.80 3.29 23.90
CA GLU A 7 7.63 2.71 22.57
C GLU A 7 6.15 2.84 22.22
N PHE A 8 5.85 3.63 21.20
CA PHE A 8 4.50 3.65 20.65
C PHE A 8 4.18 2.20 20.28
N PRO A 9 3.05 1.63 20.72
CA PRO A 9 2.72 0.22 20.51
C PRO A 9 2.42 -0.12 19.03
N PHE A 10 2.70 0.81 18.11
CA PHE A 10 2.41 0.76 16.69
C PHE A 10 3.55 1.45 15.92
N GLN A 11 4.25 0.69 15.08
CA GLN A 11 5.29 1.19 14.17
C GLN A 11 5.19 0.47 12.82
N ILE A 12 5.05 1.22 11.72
CA ILE A 12 5.17 0.70 10.34
C ILE A 12 6.55 1.08 9.82
N SER A 13 7.29 0.09 9.34
CA SER A 13 8.61 0.24 8.77
C SER A 13 8.65 1.31 7.67
N GLY A 14 9.63 2.21 7.76
CA GLY A 14 9.85 3.28 6.78
C GLY A 14 8.79 4.40 6.80
N GLY A 15 7.84 4.36 7.75
CA GLY A 15 6.85 5.41 7.96
C GLY A 15 7.25 6.43 9.03
N GLN A 16 6.67 7.62 8.95
CA GLN A 16 6.65 8.62 10.01
C GLN A 16 5.21 9.05 10.27
N TYR A 17 4.93 9.48 11.50
CA TYR A 17 3.57 9.82 11.94
C TYR A 17 3.52 11.11 12.73
N ALA A 18 2.40 11.80 12.60
CA ALA A 18 2.02 12.88 13.49
C ALA A 18 0.56 12.71 13.91
N PRO A 19 0.24 12.77 15.22
CA PRO A 19 -1.15 12.92 15.65
C PRO A 19 -1.80 14.13 14.98
N VAL A 20 -3.08 14.00 14.64
CA VAL A 20 -3.88 15.09 14.06
C VAL A 20 -5.22 15.15 14.77
N ALA A 21 -5.77 16.33 15.00
CA ALA A 21 -7.13 16.44 15.51
C ALA A 21 -8.14 16.25 14.36
N TRP A 22 -9.32 15.68 14.64
CA TRP A 22 -10.37 15.51 13.61
C TRP A 22 -10.73 16.84 12.90
N SER A 23 -10.73 17.95 13.64
CA SER A 23 -10.98 19.30 13.11
C SER A 23 -9.88 19.82 12.18
N GLU A 24 -8.68 19.23 12.22
CA GLU A 24 -7.53 19.61 11.37
C GLU A 24 -7.43 18.77 10.09
N ILE A 25 -8.32 17.78 9.92
CA ILE A 25 -8.41 16.97 8.71
C ILE A 25 -9.34 17.71 7.75
N ALA A 26 -8.76 18.39 6.76
CA ALA A 26 -9.52 19.16 5.79
C ALA A 26 -10.50 18.24 5.03
N GLY A 27 -11.77 18.62 4.98
CA GLY A 27 -12.81 17.82 4.32
C GLY A 27 -13.37 16.66 5.14
N TRP A 28 -12.92 16.46 6.38
CA TRP A 28 -13.42 15.36 7.21
C TRP A 28 -14.92 15.45 7.36
N SER A 29 -15.43 16.57 7.88
CA SER A 29 -16.86 16.77 8.16
C SER A 29 -17.77 16.67 6.92
N GLU A 30 -17.22 16.95 5.73
CA GLU A 30 -17.91 16.99 4.44
C GLU A 30 -17.95 15.63 3.72
N ASP A 31 -17.16 14.64 4.15
CA ASP A 31 -17.14 13.33 3.51
C ASP A 31 -18.45 12.54 3.75
N ASP A 32 -18.82 11.71 2.78
CA ASP A 32 -19.87 10.71 2.94
C ASP A 32 -19.35 9.50 3.74
N HIS A 33 -19.40 9.65 5.07
CA HIS A 33 -18.98 8.61 6.01
C HIS A 33 -19.86 7.38 5.96
N LEU A 34 -21.12 7.49 5.50
CA LEU A 34 -22.00 6.34 5.39
C LEU A 34 -21.48 5.38 4.30
N ALA A 35 -21.04 5.92 3.16
CA ALA A 35 -20.39 5.11 2.13
C ALA A 35 -19.08 4.47 2.63
N ALA A 36 -18.25 5.22 3.37
CA ALA A 36 -17.03 4.69 3.97
C ALA A 36 -17.32 3.58 5.01
N TYR A 37 -18.34 3.77 5.84
CA TYR A 37 -18.78 2.81 6.84
C TYR A 37 -19.31 1.52 6.21
N LYS A 38 -20.11 1.62 5.14
CA LYS A 38 -20.56 0.45 4.38
C LYS A 38 -19.39 -0.34 3.80
N ALA A 39 -18.42 0.35 3.18
CA ALA A 39 -17.20 -0.29 2.68
C ALA A 39 -16.40 -0.96 3.82
N PHE A 40 -16.26 -0.29 4.97
CA PHE A 40 -15.58 -0.85 6.15
C PHE A 40 -16.27 -2.12 6.67
N ARG A 41 -17.62 -2.13 6.75
CA ARG A 41 -18.39 -3.31 7.17
C ARG A 41 -18.17 -4.51 6.26
N THR A 42 -18.01 -4.30 4.95
CA THR A 42 -17.68 -5.38 4.00
C THR A 42 -16.37 -6.08 4.40
N SER A 43 -15.36 -5.31 4.83
CA SER A 43 -14.08 -5.85 5.33
C SER A 43 -14.20 -6.59 6.66
N CYS A 44 -15.25 -6.35 7.44
CA CYS A 44 -15.37 -6.93 8.77
C CYS A 44 -15.69 -8.43 8.78
N ARG A 45 -16.36 -8.94 7.74
CA ARG A 45 -16.65 -10.37 7.62
C ARG A 45 -15.37 -11.24 7.58
N PRO A 46 -14.40 -11.01 6.67
CA PRO A 46 -13.16 -11.78 6.68
C PRO A 46 -12.29 -11.49 7.90
N ILE A 47 -12.33 -10.29 8.48
CA ILE A 47 -11.58 -9.96 9.70
C ILE A 47 -12.10 -10.77 10.90
N ALA A 48 -13.41 -10.87 11.06
CA ALA A 48 -14.04 -11.65 12.13
C ALA A 48 -13.82 -13.17 11.96
N ALA A 49 -13.76 -13.65 10.71
CA ALA A 49 -13.52 -15.06 10.40
C ALA A 49 -12.08 -15.53 10.69
N GLN A 50 -11.11 -14.60 10.85
CA GLN A 50 -9.74 -14.96 11.17
C GLN A 50 -9.66 -15.50 12.61
N GLN A 51 -9.41 -16.79 12.78
CA GLN A 51 -9.26 -17.37 14.13
C GLN A 51 -7.82 -17.29 14.64
N LYS A 52 -6.83 -17.52 13.78
CA LYS A 52 -5.41 -17.49 14.15
C LYS A 52 -4.82 -16.08 13.95
N PRO A 53 -3.93 -15.62 14.84
CA PRO A 53 -3.18 -14.39 14.59
C PRO A 53 -2.31 -14.56 13.33
N PRO A 54 -2.12 -13.50 12.52
CA PRO A 54 -1.24 -13.55 11.37
C PRO A 54 0.17 -14.01 11.77
N ALA A 55 0.81 -14.82 10.93
CA ALA A 55 2.18 -15.28 11.17
C ALA A 55 3.21 -14.15 11.14
N ASP A 56 2.88 -13.02 10.49
CA ASP A 56 3.69 -11.81 10.43
C ASP A 56 2.99 -10.70 11.22
N PRO A 57 3.54 -10.26 12.37
CA PRO A 57 2.93 -9.24 13.21
C PRO A 57 3.09 -7.87 12.55
N LYS A 58 2.14 -7.51 11.69
CA LYS A 58 2.00 -6.14 11.19
C LYS A 58 1.61 -5.20 12.33
N ALA A 59 1.90 -3.92 12.14
CA ALA A 59 1.69 -2.88 13.15
C ALA A 59 0.25 -2.82 13.69
N LEU A 60 -0.77 -2.96 12.83
CA LEU A 60 -2.18 -3.03 13.27
C LEU A 60 -2.59 -4.43 13.80
N GLY A 61 -1.86 -5.49 13.48
CA GLY A 61 -2.14 -6.87 13.91
C GLY A 61 -3.61 -7.24 13.76
N THR A 62 -4.23 -7.64 14.88
CA THR A 62 -5.66 -7.99 14.97
C THR A 62 -6.54 -6.88 15.54
N SER A 63 -6.01 -5.65 15.68
CA SER A 63 -6.70 -4.53 16.37
C SER A 63 -8.03 -4.11 15.72
N LEU A 64 -8.21 -4.37 14.42
CA LEU A 64 -9.46 -4.08 13.70
C LEU A 64 -10.63 -4.98 14.11
N ARG A 65 -10.40 -6.08 14.84
CA ARG A 65 -11.48 -7.00 15.27
C ARG A 65 -12.51 -6.30 16.15
N ASP A 66 -12.08 -5.44 17.07
CA ASP A 66 -12.99 -4.76 17.99
C ASP A 66 -13.91 -3.76 17.26
N PRO A 67 -13.38 -2.79 16.48
CA PRO A 67 -14.23 -1.94 15.64
C PRO A 67 -15.14 -2.73 14.70
N CYS A 68 -14.65 -3.83 14.14
CA CYS A 68 -15.46 -4.66 13.25
C CYS A 68 -16.59 -5.41 13.96
N ARG A 69 -16.37 -5.90 15.18
CA ARG A 69 -17.42 -6.50 16.00
C ARG A 69 -18.52 -5.48 16.31
N ILE A 70 -18.13 -4.25 16.65
CA ILE A 70 -19.08 -3.16 16.92
C ILE A 70 -19.85 -2.79 15.65
N ALA A 71 -19.15 -2.59 14.52
CA ALA A 71 -19.76 -2.28 13.24
C ALA A 71 -20.71 -3.39 12.74
N GLY A 72 -20.42 -4.65 13.09
CA GLY A 72 -21.30 -5.79 12.81
C GLY A 72 -22.65 -5.67 13.51
N SER A 73 -22.68 -5.12 14.73
CA SER A 73 -23.90 -4.93 15.52
C SER A 73 -24.65 -3.61 15.24
N LEU A 74 -24.07 -2.70 14.45
CA LEU A 74 -24.63 -1.38 14.17
C LEU A 74 -25.02 -1.26 12.70
N GLU A 75 -26.32 -1.35 12.42
CA GLU A 75 -26.89 -0.99 11.12
C GLU A 75 -27.09 0.52 11.06
N LEU A 76 -26.15 1.24 10.42
CA LEU A 76 -26.22 2.69 10.26
C LEU A 76 -26.75 3.05 8.88
N SER A 77 -27.69 4.00 8.85
CA SER A 77 -28.26 4.62 7.65
C SER A 77 -28.01 6.13 7.58
N ASP A 78 -27.30 6.69 8.55
CA ASP A 78 -27.05 8.13 8.71
C ASP A 78 -25.53 8.41 8.71
N GLY A 79 -25.12 9.37 7.88
CA GLY A 79 -23.73 9.82 7.76
C GLY A 79 -23.17 10.42 9.04
N VAL A 80 -23.99 11.08 9.86
CA VAL A 80 -23.54 11.67 11.15
C VAL A 80 -23.18 10.57 12.13
N LYS A 81 -24.02 9.54 12.24
CA LYS A 81 -23.73 8.36 13.08
C LYS A 81 -22.54 7.57 12.57
N ALA A 82 -22.39 7.44 11.25
CA ALA A 82 -21.24 6.80 10.64
C ALA A 82 -19.94 7.55 10.92
N ARG A 83 -19.95 8.89 10.86
CA ARG A 83 -18.82 9.73 11.28
C ARG A 83 -18.48 9.51 12.76
N ALA A 84 -19.49 9.59 13.63
CA ALA A 84 -19.32 9.37 15.06
C ALA A 84 -18.70 8.01 15.39
N PHE A 85 -19.07 6.95 14.66
CA PHE A 85 -18.44 5.63 14.79
C PHE A 85 -16.92 5.67 14.57
N PHE A 86 -16.44 6.35 13.51
CA PHE A 86 -15.00 6.46 13.26
C PHE A 86 -14.30 7.30 14.33
N GLU A 87 -14.90 8.42 14.73
CA GLU A 87 -14.36 9.30 15.78
C GLU A 87 -14.32 8.63 17.17
N GLU A 88 -15.30 7.77 17.46
CA GLU A 88 -15.40 7.05 18.73
C GLU A 88 -14.40 5.90 18.83
N HIS A 89 -14.14 5.16 17.75
CA HIS A 89 -13.35 3.93 17.81
C HIS A 89 -11.93 4.03 17.25
N PHE A 90 -11.59 5.12 16.57
CA PHE A 90 -10.26 5.30 15.97
C PHE A 90 -9.58 6.60 16.41
N LEU A 91 -8.26 6.64 16.24
CA LEU A 91 -7.41 7.81 16.35
C LEU A 91 -6.82 8.11 14.97
N PRO A 92 -6.93 9.35 14.48
CA PRO A 92 -6.33 9.74 13.22
C PRO A 92 -4.85 10.10 13.40
N LEU A 93 -3.99 9.52 12.57
CA LEU A 93 -2.57 9.86 12.49
C LEU A 93 -2.24 10.23 11.04
N ARG A 94 -1.63 11.40 10.82
CA ARG A 94 -0.99 11.70 9.53
C ARG A 94 0.16 10.72 9.33
N ILE A 95 0.25 10.12 8.14
CA ILE A 95 1.30 9.16 7.78
C ILE A 95 1.97 9.57 6.48
N SER A 96 3.30 9.51 6.45
CA SER A 96 4.11 9.65 5.23
C SER A 96 5.29 8.69 5.26
N ARG A 97 6.04 8.59 4.16
CA ARG A 97 7.34 7.91 4.17
C ARG A 97 8.34 8.77 4.95
N LEU A 98 9.25 8.13 5.67
CA LEU A 98 10.32 8.84 6.38
C LEU A 98 11.10 9.76 5.43
N GLY A 99 11.18 11.04 5.77
CA GLY A 99 11.86 12.06 4.96
C GLY A 99 11.01 12.65 3.82
N GLU A 100 9.77 12.19 3.63
CA GLU A 100 8.83 12.74 2.65
C GLU A 100 7.67 13.45 3.36
N GLY A 101 7.24 14.60 2.81
CA GLY A 101 6.14 15.39 3.36
C GLY A 101 4.75 14.87 3.00
N GLU A 102 4.61 14.13 1.89
CA GLU A 102 3.34 13.64 1.38
C GLU A 102 3.47 12.19 0.92
N GLY A 103 2.34 11.50 0.81
CA GLY A 103 2.23 10.20 0.17
C GLY A 103 1.98 10.32 -1.33
N PHE A 104 1.69 9.19 -1.97
CA PHE A 104 1.51 9.12 -3.41
C PHE A 104 0.34 8.23 -3.81
N VAL A 105 -0.45 8.69 -4.77
CA VAL A 105 -1.64 8.01 -5.27
C VAL A 105 -1.60 7.80 -6.78
N THR A 106 -2.11 6.64 -7.18
CA THR A 106 -2.46 6.29 -8.57
C THR A 106 -3.92 5.83 -8.59
N GLY A 107 -4.46 5.49 -9.76
CA GLY A 107 -5.76 4.86 -9.87
C GLY A 107 -5.72 3.55 -10.64
N TYR A 108 -6.68 2.68 -10.33
CA TYR A 108 -6.95 1.43 -11.05
C TYR A 108 -8.47 1.22 -11.21
N TYR A 109 -8.83 0.31 -12.11
CA TYR A 109 -10.22 0.05 -12.49
C TYR A 109 -10.38 -1.38 -13.02
N GLU A 110 -11.62 -1.84 -13.19
CA GLU A 110 -11.91 -3.11 -13.86
C GLU A 110 -12.20 -2.86 -15.36
N PRO A 111 -11.29 -3.23 -16.28
CA PRO A 111 -11.50 -3.06 -17.71
C PRO A 111 -12.61 -3.97 -18.24
N ILE A 112 -13.30 -3.50 -19.27
CA ILE A 112 -14.23 -4.28 -20.09
C ILE A 112 -13.53 -4.47 -21.44
N VAL A 113 -13.33 -5.73 -21.83
CA VAL A 113 -12.62 -6.13 -23.06
C VAL A 113 -13.46 -7.15 -23.82
N ASP A 114 -13.29 -7.21 -25.13
CA ASP A 114 -13.99 -8.19 -25.97
C ASP A 114 -13.23 -9.52 -26.02
N GLY A 115 -13.95 -10.63 -26.05
CA GLY A 115 -13.35 -11.95 -26.12
C GLY A 115 -14.29 -13.06 -26.55
N SER A 116 -13.74 -14.27 -26.62
CA SER A 116 -14.47 -15.49 -26.98
C SER A 116 -14.15 -16.65 -26.02
N ARG A 117 -15.11 -17.57 -25.86
CA ARG A 117 -14.92 -18.85 -25.17
C ARG A 117 -14.15 -19.88 -26.00
N THR A 118 -13.86 -19.60 -27.26
CA THR A 118 -13.04 -20.44 -28.13
C THR A 118 -12.14 -19.59 -29.01
N GLU A 119 -10.95 -20.10 -29.32
CA GLU A 119 -10.05 -19.46 -30.28
C GLU A 119 -10.70 -19.34 -31.67
N ASN A 120 -10.52 -18.21 -32.34
CA ASN A 120 -10.97 -18.01 -33.72
C ASN A 120 -10.09 -16.99 -34.47
N GLU A 121 -10.49 -16.58 -35.67
CA GLU A 121 -9.71 -15.66 -36.51
C GLU A 121 -9.49 -14.27 -35.88
N VAL A 122 -10.37 -13.85 -34.98
CA VAL A 122 -10.34 -12.55 -34.28
C VAL A 122 -9.71 -12.69 -32.89
N TYR A 123 -10.17 -13.65 -32.10
CA TYR A 123 -9.74 -13.87 -30.72
C TYR A 123 -8.70 -14.99 -30.63
N LYS A 124 -7.43 -14.61 -30.58
CA LYS A 124 -6.27 -15.52 -30.63
C LYS A 124 -5.42 -15.51 -29.36
N VAL A 125 -5.67 -14.57 -28.45
CA VAL A 125 -4.79 -14.35 -27.28
C VAL A 125 -5.36 -15.05 -26.05
N PRO A 126 -4.78 -16.16 -25.59
CA PRO A 126 -5.35 -16.94 -24.49
C PRO A 126 -5.19 -16.26 -23.13
N VAL A 127 -6.28 -16.19 -22.36
CA VAL A 127 -6.28 -15.83 -20.95
C VAL A 127 -6.09 -17.10 -20.12
N TYR A 128 -4.95 -17.24 -19.44
CA TYR A 128 -4.63 -18.48 -18.74
C TYR A 128 -5.08 -18.52 -17.28
N ARG A 129 -5.62 -19.68 -16.88
CA ARG A 129 -5.78 -20.09 -15.48
C ARG A 129 -4.44 -20.45 -14.85
N ARG A 130 -4.38 -20.45 -13.50
CA ARG A 130 -3.18 -20.89 -12.77
C ARG A 130 -2.80 -22.33 -13.16
N PRO A 131 -1.59 -22.56 -13.68
CA PRO A 131 -1.17 -23.90 -14.06
C PRO A 131 -0.94 -24.80 -12.84
N SER A 132 -1.34 -26.07 -12.91
CA SER A 132 -1.17 -27.06 -11.83
C SER A 132 0.29 -27.37 -11.45
N ASN A 133 1.24 -27.03 -12.35
CA ASN A 133 2.68 -27.19 -12.13
C ASN A 133 3.37 -25.90 -11.66
N LEU A 134 2.62 -24.87 -11.26
CA LEU A 134 3.13 -23.62 -10.70
C LEU A 134 3.22 -23.73 -9.17
N PHE A 135 4.42 -23.63 -8.60
CA PHE A 135 4.68 -23.87 -7.19
C PHE A 135 5.28 -22.65 -6.49
N VAL A 136 4.82 -22.38 -5.27
CA VAL A 136 5.43 -21.41 -4.35
C VAL A 136 5.79 -22.13 -3.06
N ARG A 137 6.99 -21.87 -2.55
CA ARG A 137 7.44 -22.51 -1.29
C ARG A 137 6.55 -22.05 -0.14
N GLY A 138 6.08 -23.01 0.66
CA GLY A 138 5.19 -22.73 1.80
C GLY A 138 3.73 -22.47 1.43
N THR A 139 3.34 -22.63 0.16
CA THR A 139 1.95 -22.46 -0.30
C THR A 139 1.45 -23.74 -0.96
N THR A 140 0.17 -24.06 -0.75
CA THR A 140 -0.49 -25.21 -1.39
C THR A 140 -1.21 -24.78 -2.67
N GLN A 141 -1.46 -25.72 -3.59
CA GLN A 141 -2.28 -25.44 -4.79
C GLN A 141 -3.70 -24.97 -4.44
N SER A 142 -4.26 -25.40 -3.32
CA SER A 142 -5.58 -24.99 -2.86
C SER A 142 -5.63 -23.61 -2.19
N SER A 143 -4.49 -22.95 -1.99
CA SER A 143 -4.44 -21.63 -1.37
C SER A 143 -5.16 -20.60 -2.25
N ALA A 144 -5.99 -19.77 -1.62
CA ALA A 144 -6.67 -18.66 -2.29
C ALA A 144 -5.65 -17.57 -2.62
N GLY A 145 -5.25 -17.50 -3.90
CA GLY A 145 -4.20 -16.62 -4.37
C GLY A 145 -2.79 -17.02 -3.92
N LEU A 146 -1.78 -16.38 -4.51
CA LEU A 146 -0.37 -16.50 -4.11
C LEU A 146 0.10 -15.25 -3.35
N PRO A 147 1.19 -15.35 -2.55
CA PRO A 147 1.88 -14.17 -2.04
C PRO A 147 2.24 -13.22 -3.20
N ASN A 148 2.09 -11.90 -3.01
CA ASN A 148 2.33 -10.91 -4.08
C ASN A 148 3.80 -10.79 -4.53
N LYS A 149 4.71 -11.42 -3.78
CA LYS A 149 6.15 -11.40 -3.99
C LYS A 149 6.70 -12.79 -3.68
N GLY A 150 7.76 -13.15 -4.39
CA GLY A 150 8.50 -14.38 -4.13
C GLY A 150 8.77 -15.18 -5.39
N GLN A 151 9.69 -16.13 -5.26
CA GLN A 151 10.04 -17.01 -6.36
C GLN A 151 8.92 -18.03 -6.59
N VAL A 152 8.56 -18.17 -7.86
CA VAL A 152 7.60 -19.14 -8.34
C VAL A 152 8.36 -20.14 -9.20
N PHE A 153 8.04 -21.42 -9.02
CA PHE A 153 8.77 -22.52 -9.61
C PHE A 153 7.87 -23.39 -10.46
N ARG A 154 8.45 -24.03 -11.47
CA ARG A 154 7.88 -25.19 -12.14
C ARG A 154 8.71 -26.42 -11.85
N LYS A 155 8.05 -27.57 -11.89
CA LYS A 155 8.71 -28.86 -11.72
C LYS A 155 9.18 -29.41 -13.07
N ILE A 156 10.46 -29.80 -13.14
CA ILE A 156 11.03 -30.57 -14.25
C ILE A 156 11.41 -31.96 -13.72
N GLY A 157 10.85 -33.00 -14.32
CA GLY A 157 11.03 -34.39 -13.88
C GLY A 157 10.48 -34.64 -12.47
N ARG A 158 11.07 -35.58 -11.72
CA ARG A 158 10.53 -36.00 -10.41
C ARG A 158 10.84 -35.07 -9.24
N ARG A 159 11.91 -34.25 -9.29
CA ARG A 159 12.35 -33.47 -8.11
C ARG A 159 12.94 -32.09 -8.38
N LYS A 160 13.25 -31.70 -9.63
CA LYS A 160 13.93 -30.42 -9.87
C LYS A 160 12.91 -29.28 -9.96
N LEU A 161 13.02 -28.31 -9.05
CA LEU A 161 12.31 -27.04 -9.16
C LEU A 161 13.21 -26.04 -9.89
N VAL A 162 12.67 -25.40 -10.92
CA VAL A 162 13.31 -24.30 -11.63
C VAL A 162 12.36 -23.11 -11.66
N PRO A 163 12.83 -21.87 -11.89
CA PRO A 163 11.94 -20.72 -12.06
C PRO A 163 10.82 -21.00 -13.08
N TYR A 164 9.65 -20.43 -12.83
CA TYR A 164 8.55 -20.48 -13.79
C TYR A 164 8.93 -19.77 -15.09
N TYR A 165 8.15 -20.00 -16.15
CA TYR A 165 8.34 -19.34 -17.43
C TYR A 165 8.14 -17.83 -17.31
N ASP A 166 8.97 -17.05 -18.00
CA ASP A 166 8.74 -15.62 -18.14
C ASP A 166 7.62 -15.32 -19.15
N ARG A 167 7.27 -14.04 -19.27
CA ARG A 167 6.23 -13.58 -20.19
C ARG A 167 6.48 -14.02 -21.64
N ALA A 168 7.70 -13.86 -22.15
CA ALA A 168 8.01 -14.15 -23.54
C ALA A 168 7.89 -15.67 -23.81
N GLU A 169 8.42 -16.50 -22.91
CA GLU A 169 8.29 -17.96 -23.00
C GLU A 169 6.81 -18.41 -22.99
N ILE A 170 5.96 -17.78 -22.16
CA ILE A 170 4.52 -18.08 -22.11
C ILE A 170 3.82 -17.69 -23.42
N GLU A 171 4.12 -16.50 -23.93
CA GLU A 171 3.56 -16.00 -25.19
C GLU A 171 4.03 -16.81 -26.42
N ASP A 172 5.24 -17.36 -26.35
CA ASP A 172 5.78 -18.28 -27.37
C ASP A 172 5.23 -19.72 -27.22
N GLY A 173 4.28 -19.93 -26.31
CA GLY A 173 3.52 -21.19 -26.20
C GLY A 173 4.08 -22.20 -25.20
N ALA A 174 4.97 -21.83 -24.27
CA ALA A 174 5.55 -22.76 -23.28
C ALA A 174 4.50 -23.47 -22.38
N ILE A 175 3.26 -22.96 -22.36
CA ILE A 175 2.14 -23.55 -21.63
C ILE A 175 0.88 -23.75 -22.50
N ALA A 176 0.99 -23.60 -23.83
CA ALA A 176 -0.11 -23.81 -24.76
C ALA A 176 -0.58 -25.27 -24.79
N ASP A 177 -1.82 -25.50 -25.24
CA ASP A 177 -2.44 -26.83 -25.43
C ASP A 177 -2.53 -27.68 -24.16
N ARG A 178 -2.56 -27.02 -23.00
CA ARG A 178 -2.67 -27.68 -21.69
C ARG A 178 -4.07 -27.60 -21.09
N GLY A 179 -5.04 -27.08 -21.86
CA GLY A 179 -6.38 -26.80 -21.37
C GLY A 179 -6.30 -25.83 -20.19
N LEU A 180 -5.61 -24.71 -20.37
CA LEU A 180 -5.43 -23.65 -19.37
C LEU A 180 -6.20 -22.36 -19.74
N GLU A 181 -6.73 -22.28 -20.95
CA GLU A 181 -7.40 -21.13 -21.53
C GLU A 181 -8.79 -20.96 -20.91
N ILE A 182 -9.05 -19.80 -20.29
CA ILE A 182 -10.36 -19.39 -19.74
C ILE A 182 -11.24 -18.82 -20.86
N CYS A 183 -10.65 -17.94 -21.65
CA CYS A 183 -11.19 -17.29 -22.84
C CYS A 183 -10.03 -16.78 -23.70
N TRP A 184 -10.35 -16.23 -24.87
CA TRP A 184 -9.40 -15.64 -25.81
C TRP A 184 -9.76 -14.17 -26.04
N LEU A 185 -8.77 -13.30 -26.00
CA LEU A 185 -8.87 -11.87 -26.33
C LEU A 185 -8.39 -11.60 -27.75
N LYS A 186 -8.71 -10.42 -28.27
CA LYS A 186 -8.32 -9.98 -29.62
C LYS A 186 -6.83 -9.72 -29.73
N ASP A 187 -6.28 -9.03 -28.74
CA ASP A 187 -4.88 -8.63 -28.74
C ASP A 187 -4.20 -8.74 -27.38
N GLN A 188 -2.88 -8.71 -27.44
CA GLN A 188 -2.00 -8.88 -26.31
C GLN A 188 -1.89 -7.64 -25.41
N THR A 189 -2.25 -6.47 -25.95
CA THR A 189 -2.24 -5.20 -25.22
C THR A 189 -3.38 -5.22 -24.20
N ASP A 190 -4.58 -5.64 -24.60
CA ASP A 190 -5.71 -5.85 -23.69
C ASP A 190 -5.41 -6.88 -22.60
N LEU A 191 -4.74 -7.98 -22.95
CA LEU A 191 -4.29 -8.94 -21.94
C LEU A 191 -3.30 -8.31 -20.96
N LEU A 192 -2.29 -7.58 -21.45
CA LEU A 192 -1.31 -6.91 -20.60
C LEU A 192 -1.98 -5.93 -19.63
N PHE A 193 -2.89 -5.08 -20.12
CA PHE A 193 -3.59 -4.12 -19.27
C PHE A 193 -4.51 -4.82 -18.27
N SER A 194 -5.24 -5.85 -18.67
CA SER A 194 -6.04 -6.67 -17.75
C SER A 194 -5.17 -7.29 -16.64
N GLN A 195 -3.97 -7.74 -16.98
CA GLN A 195 -2.99 -8.27 -16.00
C GLN A 195 -2.44 -7.20 -15.05
N ILE A 196 -2.27 -5.96 -15.53
CA ILE A 196 -1.84 -4.82 -14.69
C ILE A 196 -2.96 -4.45 -13.71
N GLN A 197 -4.21 -4.42 -14.17
CA GLN A 197 -5.38 -4.11 -13.33
C GLN A 197 -5.72 -5.23 -12.35
N GLY A 198 -5.43 -6.49 -12.71
CA GLY A 198 -5.64 -7.66 -11.85
C GLY A 198 -7.03 -8.26 -11.92
N SER A 199 -7.97 -7.64 -12.62
CA SER A 199 -9.28 -8.20 -12.98
C SER A 199 -9.75 -7.65 -14.32
N ALA A 200 -10.76 -8.27 -14.93
CA ALA A 200 -11.42 -7.76 -16.12
C ALA A 200 -12.83 -8.39 -16.30
N ARG A 201 -13.67 -7.70 -17.08
CA ARG A 201 -14.90 -8.23 -17.66
C ARG A 201 -14.66 -8.52 -19.12
N VAL A 202 -14.84 -9.76 -19.54
CA VAL A 202 -14.71 -10.16 -20.95
C VAL A 202 -16.10 -10.28 -21.54
N SER A 203 -16.48 -9.35 -22.40
CA SER A 203 -17.73 -9.36 -23.14
C SER A 203 -17.63 -10.36 -24.29
N LEU A 204 -18.58 -11.30 -24.35
CA LEU A 204 -18.64 -12.34 -25.37
C LEU A 204 -19.64 -11.95 -26.48
N ASP A 205 -19.45 -12.53 -27.66
CA ASP A 205 -20.31 -12.28 -28.83
C ASP A 205 -21.78 -12.71 -28.62
N ASP A 206 -22.05 -13.61 -27.66
CA ASP A 206 -23.41 -14.04 -27.28
C ASP A 206 -24.11 -13.09 -26.28
N GLY A 207 -23.45 -11.99 -25.91
CA GLY A 207 -23.93 -10.99 -24.95
C GLY A 207 -23.69 -11.35 -23.49
N SER A 208 -23.10 -12.51 -23.19
CA SER A 208 -22.71 -12.87 -21.83
C SER A 208 -21.34 -12.31 -21.45
N THR A 209 -21.05 -12.27 -20.14
CA THR A 209 -19.80 -11.74 -19.60
C THR A 209 -19.03 -12.82 -18.85
N VAL A 210 -17.73 -12.97 -19.14
CA VAL A 210 -16.81 -13.74 -18.29
C VAL A 210 -16.08 -12.79 -17.36
N ARG A 211 -16.22 -13.00 -16.05
CA ARG A 211 -15.52 -12.21 -15.03
C ARG A 211 -14.24 -12.94 -14.62
N ILE A 212 -13.09 -12.26 -14.75
CA ILE A 212 -11.80 -12.82 -14.38
C ILE A 212 -11.13 -12.00 -13.29
N ASN A 213 -10.60 -12.67 -12.26
CA ASN A 213 -9.83 -12.05 -11.18
C ASN A 213 -8.46 -12.70 -11.05
N TYR A 214 -7.50 -11.97 -10.50
CA TYR A 214 -6.17 -12.46 -10.17
C TYR A 214 -6.23 -13.78 -9.38
N ASP A 215 -5.40 -14.73 -9.79
CA ASP A 215 -5.17 -15.98 -9.07
C ASP A 215 -3.68 -16.17 -8.73
N ALA A 216 -2.78 -15.90 -9.68
CA ALA A 216 -1.35 -16.11 -9.49
C ALA A 216 -0.47 -15.25 -10.38
N HIS A 217 0.84 -15.30 -10.13
CA HIS A 217 1.86 -14.72 -10.99
C HIS A 217 3.00 -15.71 -11.26
N ASN A 218 3.83 -15.44 -12.26
CA ASN A 218 5.00 -16.26 -12.61
C ASN A 218 6.28 -15.97 -11.79
N GLY A 219 6.24 -14.99 -10.87
CA GLY A 219 7.30 -14.74 -9.88
C GLY A 219 8.36 -13.73 -10.31
N PHE A 220 8.27 -13.21 -11.53
CA PHE A 220 9.12 -12.12 -11.98
C PHE A 220 8.60 -10.77 -11.48
N PRO A 221 9.49 -9.79 -11.22
CA PRO A 221 9.07 -8.46 -10.83
C PRO A 221 8.37 -7.75 -12.00
N TYR A 222 7.37 -6.95 -11.67
CA TYR A 222 6.70 -6.08 -12.64
C TYR A 222 7.66 -5.01 -13.15
N THR A 223 7.77 -4.89 -14.47
CA THR A 223 8.53 -3.81 -15.12
C THR A 223 7.55 -2.86 -15.82
N PRO A 224 7.45 -1.59 -15.40
CA PRO A 224 6.52 -0.64 -16.01
C PRO A 224 6.95 -0.27 -17.44
N VAL A 225 6.16 -0.67 -18.44
CA VAL A 225 6.45 -0.37 -19.86
C VAL A 225 6.56 1.12 -20.16
N GLY A 226 5.79 1.96 -19.46
CA GLY A 226 5.89 3.41 -19.58
C GLY A 226 7.27 3.97 -19.21
N ARG A 227 7.98 3.36 -18.25
CA ARG A 227 9.34 3.78 -17.90
C ARG A 227 10.29 3.58 -19.08
N ILE A 228 10.16 2.46 -19.80
CA ILE A 228 11.00 2.13 -20.95
C ILE A 228 10.73 3.09 -22.10
N LEU A 229 9.47 3.45 -22.34
CA LEU A 229 9.10 4.45 -23.35
C LEU A 229 9.68 5.84 -23.06
N ILE A 230 9.76 6.24 -21.78
CA ILE A 230 10.45 7.48 -21.36
C ILE A 230 11.96 7.36 -21.59
N GLU A 231 12.57 6.27 -21.14
CA GLU A 231 14.02 6.06 -21.27
C GLU A 231 14.48 6.01 -22.74
N ARG A 232 13.61 5.51 -23.63
CA ARG A 232 13.83 5.50 -25.09
C ARG A 232 13.49 6.84 -25.77
N ASN A 233 13.08 7.87 -25.03
CA ASN A 233 12.63 9.17 -25.54
C ASN A 233 11.46 9.08 -26.56
N ILE A 234 10.60 8.08 -26.43
CA ILE A 234 9.45 7.88 -27.32
C ILE A 234 8.24 8.67 -26.82
N ILE A 235 7.97 8.62 -25.52
CA ILE A 235 6.89 9.38 -24.87
C ILE A 235 7.48 10.19 -23.72
N PRO A 236 7.33 11.53 -23.73
CA PRO A 236 7.76 12.38 -22.62
C PRO A 236 7.11 12.02 -21.28
N LYS A 237 7.85 12.19 -20.17
CA LYS A 237 7.40 11.79 -18.81
C LYS A 237 6.13 12.53 -18.34
N ASP A 238 5.95 13.76 -18.79
CA ASP A 238 4.80 14.64 -18.53
C ASP A 238 3.55 14.24 -19.33
N GLN A 239 3.74 13.59 -20.48
CA GLN A 239 2.65 13.07 -21.32
C GLN A 239 2.33 11.60 -21.04
N MET A 240 3.12 10.93 -20.20
CA MET A 240 2.98 9.51 -19.93
C MET A 240 1.66 9.18 -19.21
N SER A 241 0.77 8.48 -19.92
CA SER A 241 -0.51 7.97 -19.41
C SER A 241 -0.78 6.55 -19.93
N MET A 242 -1.73 5.86 -19.31
CA MET A 242 -2.14 4.53 -19.74
C MET A 242 -2.69 4.54 -21.18
N GLN A 243 -3.45 5.59 -21.52
CA GLN A 243 -4.00 5.83 -22.86
C GLN A 243 -2.88 6.04 -23.89
N LYS A 244 -1.88 6.86 -23.57
CA LYS A 244 -0.76 7.12 -24.47
C LYS A 244 0.09 5.88 -24.76
N ILE A 245 0.28 5.03 -23.75
CA ILE A 245 0.97 3.74 -23.93
C ILE A 245 0.16 2.85 -24.89
N ARG A 246 -1.15 2.75 -24.69
CA ARG A 246 -2.05 1.95 -25.53
C ARG A 246 -2.08 2.45 -26.97
N GLU A 247 -2.29 3.76 -27.18
CA GLU A 247 -2.26 4.40 -28.49
C GLU A 247 -0.94 4.09 -29.24
N TRP A 248 0.19 4.18 -28.53
CA TRP A 248 1.49 3.87 -29.11
C TRP A 248 1.63 2.38 -29.48
N MET A 249 1.18 1.46 -28.62
CA MET A 249 1.24 0.02 -28.87
C MET A 249 0.36 -0.39 -30.07
N GLU A 250 -0.81 0.23 -30.23
CA GLU A 250 -1.71 0.00 -31.36
C GLU A 250 -1.11 0.49 -32.69
N GLN A 251 -0.36 1.60 -32.66
CA GLN A 251 0.31 2.17 -33.83
C GLN A 251 1.61 1.46 -34.21
N ASN A 252 2.24 0.74 -33.27
CA ASN A 252 3.56 0.11 -33.45
C ASN A 252 3.53 -1.35 -32.99
N PRO A 253 2.78 -2.26 -33.66
CA PRO A 253 2.49 -3.59 -33.13
C PRO A 253 3.73 -4.47 -32.92
N ASN A 254 4.75 -4.37 -33.79
CA ASN A 254 5.97 -5.17 -33.66
C ASN A 254 6.82 -4.72 -32.46
N GLU A 255 6.97 -3.41 -32.29
CA GLU A 255 7.69 -2.80 -31.18
C GLU A 255 6.91 -2.94 -29.86
N ALA A 256 5.57 -2.98 -29.92
CA ALA A 256 4.71 -3.25 -28.79
C ALA A 256 4.98 -4.64 -28.21
N ASP A 257 5.19 -5.65 -29.05
CA ASP A 257 5.57 -6.99 -28.60
C ASP A 257 6.91 -7.00 -27.87
N GLU A 258 7.93 -6.36 -28.43
CA GLU A 258 9.23 -6.23 -27.77
C GLU A 258 9.11 -5.50 -26.43
N LEU A 259 8.42 -4.36 -26.41
CA LEU A 259 8.21 -3.55 -25.22
C LEU A 259 7.48 -4.32 -24.13
N ARG A 260 6.38 -4.99 -24.49
CA ARG A 260 5.56 -5.80 -23.58
C ARG A 260 6.37 -6.93 -22.97
N ARG A 261 7.20 -7.62 -23.76
CA ARG A 261 8.08 -8.71 -23.32
C ARG A 261 9.21 -8.26 -22.37
N GLN A 262 9.52 -6.96 -22.30
CA GLN A 262 10.40 -6.43 -21.23
C GLN A 262 9.79 -6.63 -19.83
N ASN A 263 8.46 -6.62 -19.73
CA ASN A 263 7.76 -6.99 -18.51
C ASN A 263 7.69 -8.51 -18.35
N LYS A 264 8.73 -9.12 -17.78
CA LYS A 264 8.80 -10.57 -17.52
C LYS A 264 7.68 -11.10 -16.62
N SER A 265 7.03 -10.23 -15.84
CA SER A 265 5.90 -10.60 -14.99
C SER A 265 4.69 -11.00 -15.83
N TYR A 266 4.09 -12.14 -15.51
CA TYR A 266 2.86 -12.66 -16.10
C TYR A 266 1.86 -13.00 -15.00
N VAL A 267 0.60 -12.59 -15.17
CA VAL A 267 -0.50 -12.84 -14.24
C VAL A 267 -1.44 -13.90 -14.82
N PHE A 268 -1.80 -14.86 -13.98
CA PHE A 268 -2.81 -15.88 -14.22
C PHE A 268 -4.09 -15.52 -13.52
N PHE A 269 -5.21 -15.82 -14.16
CA PHE A 269 -6.54 -15.48 -13.67
C PHE A 269 -7.29 -16.72 -13.18
N ARG A 270 -8.43 -16.47 -12.55
CA ARG A 270 -9.50 -17.43 -12.32
C ARG A 270 -10.81 -16.79 -12.71
N GLU A 271 -11.72 -17.60 -13.23
CA GLU A 271 -13.09 -17.16 -13.45
C GLU A 271 -13.81 -17.00 -12.11
N VAL A 272 -14.62 -15.95 -11.98
CA VAL A 272 -15.42 -15.67 -10.80
C VAL A 272 -16.89 -15.57 -11.15
N GLN A 273 -17.73 -16.12 -10.29
CA GLN A 273 -19.19 -16.05 -10.45
C GLN A 273 -19.68 -14.74 -9.86
N LEU A 274 -19.57 -13.67 -10.65
CA LEU A 274 -20.05 -12.33 -10.34
C LEU A 274 -21.03 -11.89 -11.42
N SER A 275 -22.13 -11.26 -11.03
CA SER A 275 -23.08 -10.65 -11.99
C SER A 275 -22.50 -9.37 -12.58
N ASP A 276 -23.12 -8.84 -13.64
CA ASP A 276 -22.72 -7.56 -14.25
C ASP A 276 -22.87 -6.37 -13.30
N LYS A 277 -23.70 -6.50 -12.26
CA LYS A 277 -23.91 -5.46 -11.24
C LYS A 277 -22.90 -5.53 -10.11
N ASP A 278 -22.16 -6.63 -10.00
CA ASP A 278 -21.18 -6.82 -8.93
C ASP A 278 -19.85 -6.17 -9.29
N GLU A 279 -19.18 -5.63 -8.27
CA GLU A 279 -17.84 -5.06 -8.37
C GLU A 279 -16.76 -6.13 -8.25
N ALA A 280 -15.56 -5.83 -8.75
CA ALA A 280 -14.42 -6.73 -8.67
C ALA A 280 -14.11 -7.11 -7.21
N VAL A 281 -13.71 -8.36 -6.98
CA VAL A 281 -13.27 -8.83 -5.65
C VAL A 281 -11.78 -8.52 -5.45
N GLY A 282 -11.48 -7.68 -4.45
CA GLY A 282 -10.11 -7.32 -4.08
C GLY A 282 -9.35 -8.44 -3.37
N ALA A 283 -8.06 -8.23 -3.13
CA ALA A 283 -7.19 -9.21 -2.50
C ALA A 283 -7.55 -9.57 -1.03
N GLN A 284 -8.42 -8.79 -0.37
CA GLN A 284 -9.02 -9.19 0.91
C GLN A 284 -10.08 -10.30 0.76
N GLY A 285 -10.56 -10.55 -0.46
CA GLY A 285 -11.65 -11.50 -0.74
C GLY A 285 -13.04 -10.88 -0.60
N VAL A 286 -13.15 -9.56 -0.68
CA VAL A 286 -14.42 -8.82 -0.62
C VAL A 286 -14.63 -7.99 -1.89
N PRO A 287 -15.88 -7.72 -2.28
CA PRO A 287 -16.17 -6.78 -3.36
C PRO A 287 -15.59 -5.39 -3.05
N LEU A 288 -14.95 -4.80 -4.04
CA LEU A 288 -14.47 -3.43 -3.99
C LEU A 288 -15.65 -2.46 -4.13
N THR A 289 -15.47 -1.25 -3.62
CA THR A 289 -16.43 -0.15 -3.65
C THR A 289 -15.78 1.03 -4.37
N PRO A 290 -16.29 1.41 -5.56
CA PRO A 290 -15.76 2.53 -6.33
C PRO A 290 -15.64 3.80 -5.49
N GLY A 291 -14.46 4.43 -5.51
CA GLY A 291 -14.17 5.64 -4.74
C GLY A 291 -14.10 5.46 -3.22
N ARG A 292 -14.16 4.22 -2.71
CA ARG A 292 -14.02 3.88 -1.28
C ARG A 292 -13.03 2.76 -1.02
N SER A 293 -12.63 1.98 -2.01
CA SER A 293 -11.58 0.97 -1.86
C SER A 293 -10.23 1.47 -2.38
N ILE A 294 -9.18 1.07 -1.67
CA ILE A 294 -7.80 1.31 -2.10
C ILE A 294 -6.98 0.02 -2.04
N ALA A 295 -6.02 -0.08 -2.97
CA ALA A 295 -4.92 -1.02 -2.88
C ALA A 295 -3.79 -0.40 -2.04
N VAL A 296 -3.23 -1.17 -1.12
CA VAL A 296 -2.14 -0.73 -0.23
C VAL A 296 -0.98 -1.75 -0.22
N ASP A 297 0.14 -1.36 0.38
CA ASP A 297 1.26 -2.28 0.61
C ASP A 297 0.86 -3.35 1.64
N LYS A 298 0.64 -4.58 1.15
CA LYS A 298 0.28 -5.74 1.97
C LYS A 298 1.36 -6.12 2.98
N SER A 299 2.62 -5.74 2.80
CA SER A 299 3.66 -6.03 3.80
C SER A 299 3.57 -5.12 5.03
N LEU A 300 2.96 -3.94 4.88
CA LEU A 300 2.91 -2.91 5.93
C LEU A 300 1.53 -2.82 6.57
N HIS A 301 0.48 -2.88 5.76
CA HIS A 301 -0.90 -2.58 6.19
C HIS A 301 -1.75 -3.85 6.32
N VAL A 302 -2.73 -3.80 7.21
CA VAL A 302 -3.76 -4.84 7.38
C VAL A 302 -4.98 -4.46 6.52
N TYR A 303 -5.60 -5.42 5.84
CA TYR A 303 -6.83 -5.13 5.11
C TYR A 303 -7.97 -4.71 6.06
N GLY A 304 -8.84 -3.83 5.58
CA GLY A 304 -9.87 -3.14 6.36
C GLY A 304 -9.40 -1.86 7.04
N THR A 305 -8.09 -1.54 7.00
CA THR A 305 -7.58 -0.30 7.59
C THR A 305 -8.18 0.91 6.87
N PRO A 306 -8.81 1.87 7.59
CA PRO A 306 -9.31 3.09 6.98
C PRO A 306 -8.20 4.14 6.81
N PHE A 307 -8.20 4.80 5.67
CA PHE A 307 -7.32 5.92 5.32
C PHE A 307 -8.15 7.08 4.78
N PHE A 308 -7.99 8.26 5.36
CA PHE A 308 -8.47 9.49 4.75
C PHE A 308 -7.39 10.03 3.80
N ILE A 309 -7.75 10.23 2.54
CA ILE A 309 -6.85 10.73 1.49
C ILE A 309 -7.27 12.14 1.12
N GLU A 310 -6.33 13.07 1.21
CA GLU A 310 -6.50 14.50 0.91
C GLU A 310 -5.54 14.91 -0.23
N GLY A 311 -6.05 15.56 -1.27
CA GLY A 311 -5.22 16.14 -2.32
C GLY A 311 -6.02 16.86 -3.39
N GLU A 312 -5.31 17.42 -4.38
CA GLU A 312 -5.90 17.92 -5.62
C GLU A 312 -5.67 16.88 -6.72
N LEU A 313 -6.74 16.25 -7.21
CA LEU A 313 -6.66 15.18 -8.20
C LEU A 313 -7.40 15.56 -9.50
N PRO A 314 -6.93 15.13 -10.68
CA PRO A 314 -7.58 15.38 -11.98
C PRO A 314 -8.76 14.43 -12.22
N ILE A 315 -9.80 14.52 -11.39
CA ILE A 315 -10.99 13.66 -11.49
C ILE A 315 -11.87 14.10 -12.66
N GLU A 316 -12.26 15.39 -12.70
CA GLU A 316 -13.17 15.94 -13.69
C GLU A 316 -12.53 16.08 -15.08
N SER A 317 -11.27 16.55 -15.15
CA SER A 317 -10.51 16.67 -16.41
C SER A 317 -9.00 16.49 -16.16
N GLU A 318 -8.20 16.30 -17.21
CA GLU A 318 -6.73 16.16 -17.07
C GLU A 318 -6.06 17.34 -16.37
N ARG A 319 -6.65 18.54 -16.46
CA ARG A 319 -6.13 19.77 -15.86
C ARG A 319 -6.87 20.16 -14.59
N SER A 320 -7.90 19.41 -14.18
CA SER A 320 -8.66 19.78 -12.99
C SER A 320 -7.83 19.55 -11.74
N LYS A 321 -7.96 20.48 -10.80
CA LYS A 321 -7.47 20.36 -9.43
C LYS A 321 -8.66 20.07 -8.54
N THR A 322 -9.34 18.96 -8.80
CA THR A 322 -10.56 18.60 -8.08
C THR A 322 -10.17 18.25 -6.64
N PRO A 323 -10.70 18.93 -5.61
CA PRO A 323 -10.44 18.55 -4.23
C PRO A 323 -10.90 17.11 -3.98
N PHE A 324 -9.96 16.25 -3.61
CA PHE A 324 -10.23 14.86 -3.26
C PHE A 324 -9.98 14.70 -1.76
N ARG A 325 -11.05 14.45 -1.00
CA ARG A 325 -11.04 14.36 0.46
C ARG A 325 -11.99 13.25 0.86
N ARG A 326 -11.49 12.02 0.99
CA ARG A 326 -12.34 10.83 1.18
C ARG A 326 -11.73 9.85 2.14
N LEU A 327 -12.56 9.31 3.04
CA LEU A 327 -12.26 8.11 3.81
C LEU A 327 -12.43 6.88 2.92
N MET A 328 -11.35 6.12 2.78
CA MET A 328 -11.25 4.92 1.96
C MET A 328 -10.72 3.74 2.77
N ILE A 329 -10.99 2.52 2.34
CA ILE A 329 -10.71 1.28 3.06
C ILE A 329 -9.71 0.44 2.27
N ALA A 330 -8.66 -0.02 2.94
CA ALA A 330 -7.66 -0.91 2.37
C ALA A 330 -8.24 -2.31 2.11
N GLN A 331 -8.76 -2.57 0.92
CA GLN A 331 -9.43 -3.83 0.56
C GLN A 331 -8.65 -4.64 -0.48
N ASP A 332 -7.57 -4.06 -0.98
CA ASP A 332 -6.81 -4.63 -2.07
C ASP A 332 -5.30 -4.39 -1.91
N THR A 333 -4.52 -4.93 -2.84
CA THR A 333 -3.07 -4.74 -2.91
C THR A 333 -2.57 -4.93 -4.34
N GLY A 334 -1.45 -4.29 -4.67
CA GLY A 334 -0.76 -4.49 -5.94
C GLY A 334 0.74 -4.64 -5.71
N SER A 335 1.43 -5.38 -6.59
CA SER A 335 2.88 -5.58 -6.49
C SER A 335 3.69 -4.28 -6.62
N ALA A 336 3.16 -3.31 -7.36
CA ALA A 336 3.72 -1.96 -7.53
C ALA A 336 3.34 -0.97 -6.40
N ILE A 337 2.47 -1.37 -5.47
CA ILE A 337 2.00 -0.52 -4.38
C ILE A 337 2.85 -0.80 -3.16
N VAL A 338 3.94 -0.02 -3.03
CA VAL A 338 4.97 -0.22 -2.00
C VAL A 338 5.21 1.06 -1.20
N GLY A 339 5.13 0.95 0.13
CA GLY A 339 5.40 2.02 1.06
C GLY A 339 4.24 2.38 2.00
N PRO A 340 4.54 3.13 3.09
CA PRO A 340 3.58 3.39 4.16
C PRO A 340 2.46 4.36 3.75
N ALA A 341 2.74 5.34 2.88
CA ALA A 341 1.77 6.30 2.36
C ALA A 341 1.68 6.21 0.83
N ARG A 342 1.37 5.00 0.33
CA ARG A 342 1.19 4.71 -1.10
C ARG A 342 -0.12 3.94 -1.28
N ALA A 343 -1.00 4.45 -2.14
CA ALA A 343 -2.27 3.78 -2.44
C ALA A 343 -2.67 3.87 -3.91
N ASP A 344 -3.34 2.83 -4.40
CA ASP A 344 -4.03 2.85 -5.68
C ASP A 344 -5.53 2.99 -5.44
N LEU A 345 -6.19 3.98 -6.05
CA LEU A 345 -7.61 4.25 -5.85
C LEU A 345 -8.45 3.47 -6.85
N TYR A 346 -9.43 2.70 -6.35
CA TYR A 346 -10.36 1.96 -7.21
C TYR A 346 -11.49 2.87 -7.70
N PHE A 347 -11.69 2.96 -9.02
CA PHE A 347 -12.74 3.79 -9.63
C PHE A 347 -13.96 3.03 -10.15
N GLY A 348 -14.00 1.71 -10.00
CA GLY A 348 -15.07 0.87 -10.56
C GLY A 348 -14.69 0.27 -11.90
N ALA A 349 -15.70 -0.06 -12.71
CA ALA A 349 -15.51 -0.74 -13.98
C ALA A 349 -15.76 0.15 -15.20
N GLY A 350 -15.16 -0.23 -16.33
CA GLY A 350 -15.47 0.34 -17.64
C GLY A 350 -14.65 1.59 -18.01
N LEU A 351 -15.05 2.19 -19.14
CA LEU A 351 -14.25 3.19 -19.84
C LEU A 351 -14.01 4.46 -19.01
N ASP A 352 -15.04 4.98 -18.33
CA ASP A 352 -14.91 6.22 -17.57
C ASP A 352 -14.06 6.06 -16.31
N ALA A 353 -14.18 4.91 -15.64
CA ALA A 353 -13.27 4.53 -14.56
C ALA A 353 -11.82 4.44 -15.07
N GLY A 354 -11.61 3.88 -16.27
CA GLY A 354 -10.31 3.83 -16.94
C GLY A 354 -9.73 5.21 -17.29
N LYS A 355 -10.57 6.15 -17.75
CA LYS A 355 -10.15 7.54 -18.00
C LYS A 355 -9.70 8.21 -16.71
N VAL A 356 -10.47 8.13 -15.63
CA VAL A 356 -10.12 8.76 -14.34
C VAL A 356 -8.86 8.14 -13.75
N SER A 357 -8.82 6.81 -13.63
CA SER A 357 -7.69 6.10 -13.04
C SER A 357 -6.38 6.31 -13.81
N GLY A 358 -6.43 6.26 -15.15
CA GLY A 358 -5.24 6.40 -16.01
C GLY A 358 -4.56 7.78 -15.95
N ARG A 359 -5.24 8.81 -15.44
CA ARG A 359 -4.71 10.16 -15.23
C ARG A 359 -4.02 10.33 -13.88
N LEU A 360 -4.21 9.42 -12.92
CA LEU A 360 -3.75 9.60 -11.56
C LEU A 360 -2.27 9.23 -11.38
N ARG A 361 -1.47 10.25 -11.10
CA ARG A 361 -0.08 10.14 -10.65
C ARG A 361 0.29 11.34 -9.77
N HIS A 362 -0.27 11.40 -8.56
CA HIS A 362 -0.27 12.62 -7.75
C HIS A 362 0.23 12.39 -6.33
N ASN A 363 0.82 13.43 -5.75
CA ASN A 363 1.02 13.46 -4.30
C ASN A 363 -0.34 13.62 -3.61
N ALA A 364 -0.47 13.00 -2.45
CA ALA A 364 -1.63 13.16 -1.58
C ALA A 364 -1.21 12.99 -0.12
N ARG A 365 -1.96 13.62 0.78
CA ARG A 365 -1.77 13.45 2.22
C ARG A 365 -2.63 12.30 2.71
N PHE A 366 -2.05 11.52 3.60
CA PHE A 366 -2.68 10.33 4.17
C PHE A 366 -2.88 10.53 5.66
N VAL A 367 -4.10 10.23 6.12
CA VAL A 367 -4.39 10.04 7.54
C VAL A 367 -4.84 8.60 7.71
N ILE A 368 -4.05 7.81 8.44
CA ILE A 368 -4.45 6.45 8.84
C ILE A 368 -5.34 6.53 10.08
N LEU A 369 -6.46 5.80 10.09
CA LEU A 369 -7.29 5.64 11.27
C LEU A 369 -6.87 4.38 12.02
N VAL A 370 -6.26 4.57 13.19
CA VAL A 370 -5.75 3.50 14.03
C VAL A 370 -6.76 3.18 15.14
N PRO A 371 -7.12 1.91 15.40
CA PRO A 371 -8.04 1.59 16.49
C PRO A 371 -7.55 2.12 17.85
N LYS A 372 -8.44 2.72 18.65
CA LYS A 372 -8.12 3.23 19.99
C LYS A 372 -7.59 2.17 20.96
N SER A 373 -7.81 0.88 20.67
CA SER A 373 -7.22 -0.23 21.45
C SER A 373 -5.69 -0.32 21.34
N LEU A 374 -5.09 0.40 20.38
CA LEU A 374 -3.65 0.57 20.24
C LEU A 374 -3.14 1.86 20.91
N ASP A 375 -3.98 2.69 21.50
CA ASP A 375 -3.51 3.86 22.25
C ASP A 375 -2.78 3.41 23.53
N PRO A 376 -1.49 3.76 23.74
CA PRO A 376 -0.76 3.41 24.95
C PRO A 376 -1.40 3.99 26.22
N MET A 377 -2.07 5.15 26.15
CA MET A 377 -2.80 5.72 27.30
C MET A 377 -4.05 4.91 27.62
N ALA A 378 -4.78 4.46 26.61
CA ALA A 378 -5.97 3.62 26.78
C ALA A 378 -5.60 2.21 27.28
N ARG A 379 -4.48 1.64 26.81
CA ARG A 379 -3.94 0.37 27.32
C ARG A 379 -3.42 0.50 28.74
N GLY A 380 -2.69 1.57 29.06
CA GLY A 380 -2.13 1.83 30.39
C GLY A 380 -3.20 1.91 31.48
N ARG A 381 -4.39 2.45 31.18
CA ARG A 381 -5.53 2.46 32.13
C ARG A 381 -6.05 1.07 32.51
N LYS A 382 -5.80 0.04 31.68
CA LYS A 382 -6.24 -1.35 31.92
C LYS A 382 -5.11 -2.25 32.40
N MET A 383 -3.88 -1.75 32.49
CA MET A 383 -2.78 -2.53 33.05
C MET A 383 -2.93 -2.62 34.58
N PRO A 384 -2.77 -3.82 35.18
CA PRO A 384 -2.70 -3.95 36.62
C PRO A 384 -1.60 -3.05 37.16
N VAL A 385 -1.89 -2.28 38.20
CA VAL A 385 -0.86 -1.52 38.92
C VAL A 385 0.07 -2.55 39.59
N PRO A 386 1.40 -2.36 39.58
CA PRO A 386 2.31 -3.23 40.32
C PRO A 386 1.88 -3.33 41.79
N ASP A 387 2.00 -4.51 42.39
CA ASP A 387 1.74 -4.70 43.82
C ASP A 387 2.56 -3.70 44.66
N GLU A 388 2.00 -3.25 45.80
CA GLU A 388 2.71 -2.39 46.76
C GLU A 388 4.09 -2.99 47.06
N ARG A 389 5.14 -2.18 46.99
CA ARG A 389 6.50 -2.67 47.22
C ARG A 389 6.58 -3.30 48.61
N PRO A 390 7.31 -4.43 48.79
CA PRO A 390 7.43 -5.09 50.09
C PRO A 390 7.89 -4.14 51.20
N SER A 391 8.65 -3.09 50.87
CA SER A 391 9.09 -2.06 51.81
C SER A 391 7.95 -1.27 52.46
N GLU A 392 6.84 -1.03 51.76
CA GLU A 392 5.69 -0.31 52.32
C GLU A 392 4.87 -1.23 53.24
N THR A 393 4.75 -2.51 52.87
CA THR A 393 4.14 -3.55 53.73
C THR A 393 4.98 -3.78 54.98
N ILE A 394 6.31 -3.85 54.84
CA ILE A 394 7.26 -4.01 55.95
C ILE A 394 7.29 -2.75 56.83
N ALA A 395 7.22 -1.54 56.27
CA ALA A 395 7.15 -0.30 57.04
C ALA A 395 5.82 -0.16 57.82
N LYS A 396 4.72 -0.69 57.28
CA LYS A 396 3.43 -0.82 58.01
C LYS A 396 3.49 -1.87 59.11
N LEU A 397 4.23 -2.97 58.91
CA LEU A 397 4.38 -4.07 59.87
C LEU A 397 5.42 -3.81 60.96
N PHE A 398 6.42 -2.97 60.69
CA PHE A 398 7.51 -2.61 61.60
C PHE A 398 7.76 -1.10 61.56
N PRO A 399 6.93 -0.28 62.23
CA PRO A 399 7.21 1.14 62.37
C PRO A 399 8.53 1.32 63.13
N GLN A 400 9.51 1.97 62.49
CA GLN A 400 10.76 2.30 63.17
C GLN A 400 10.50 3.37 64.23
N THR A 401 10.67 3.03 65.50
CA THR A 401 10.72 4.01 66.59
C THR A 401 12.14 4.55 66.70
N ASP A 402 12.29 5.86 66.53
CA ASP A 402 13.57 6.56 66.73
C ASP A 402 14.09 6.33 68.17
N PRO A 403 15.37 6.00 68.36
CA PRO A 403 15.93 5.89 69.69
C PRO A 403 16.08 7.28 70.33
N SER A 404 15.51 7.39 71.52
CA SER A 404 15.55 8.49 72.49
C SER A 404 16.88 9.26 72.56
N LYS A 405 16.82 10.59 72.46
CA LYS A 405 17.87 11.51 72.94
C LYS A 405 17.71 11.71 74.45
N ASP A 406 18.74 11.34 75.21
CA ASP A 406 18.87 11.64 76.63
C ASP A 406 19.60 13.00 76.83
N PRO A 407 19.27 13.82 77.85
CA PRO A 407 19.70 15.21 77.94
C PRO A 407 20.86 15.42 78.93
N SER A 408 21.85 16.26 78.59
CA SER A 408 22.66 16.96 79.61
C SER A 408 23.36 18.24 79.14
N LYS A 409 23.02 19.34 79.83
CA LYS A 409 23.84 20.46 80.35
C LYS A 409 24.55 21.46 79.38
N ASP A 410 23.83 22.49 78.93
CA ASP A 410 23.82 23.92 79.36
C ASP A 410 25.13 24.70 79.75
N PRO A 411 25.17 26.07 79.75
CA PRO A 411 25.53 26.94 78.60
C PRO A 411 26.48 28.12 78.96
N LYS A 412 26.88 28.96 77.97
CA LYS A 412 27.14 30.43 78.06
C LYS A 412 27.79 30.96 76.77
N ASN A 413 27.16 31.90 76.06
CA ASN A 413 27.39 33.34 76.20
C ASN A 413 26.52 34.16 75.22
N ALA A 414 26.20 35.38 75.62
CA ALA A 414 25.16 36.26 75.10
C ALA A 414 25.55 37.11 73.87
N GLY A 415 24.54 37.59 73.13
CA GLY A 415 24.68 38.65 72.12
C GLY A 415 23.50 38.75 71.13
N LYS A 416 22.41 39.43 71.55
CA LYS A 416 21.19 39.84 70.79
C LYS A 416 21.47 41.16 69.99
N PRO A 417 20.49 41.83 69.33
CA PRO A 417 19.36 41.41 68.46
C PRO A 417 19.11 42.36 67.25
N SER A 418 18.15 42.03 66.36
CA SER A 418 16.98 42.86 65.93
C SER A 418 16.44 42.35 64.58
N ASP A 419 15.24 41.76 64.45
CA ASP A 419 13.90 42.38 64.43
C ASP A 419 13.76 43.45 63.31
N VAL A 420 12.71 43.58 62.49
CA VAL A 420 11.33 43.05 62.46
C VAL A 420 10.67 43.45 61.11
N THR A 421 9.65 42.66 60.74
CA THR A 421 8.53 42.79 59.78
C THR A 421 8.20 44.15 59.11
N ALA A 422 7.61 44.11 57.90
CA ALA A 422 6.15 44.22 57.66
C ALA A 422 5.79 44.65 56.22
N ALA A 423 4.60 44.22 55.80
CA ALA A 423 3.99 44.32 54.47
C ALA A 423 3.35 45.69 54.14
N THR A 424 3.09 46.00 52.86
CA THR A 424 1.74 46.18 52.27
C THR A 424 1.76 46.73 50.82
N ASN A 425 0.66 46.43 50.11
CA ASN A 425 0.29 46.70 48.71
C ASN A 425 0.28 48.18 48.28
N ALA A 426 0.47 48.44 46.97
CA ALA A 426 -0.49 49.17 46.12
C ALA A 426 -0.09 49.18 44.63
N LYS A 427 -1.13 49.22 43.78
CA LYS A 427 -1.19 49.20 42.31
C LYS A 427 -0.56 50.42 41.61
N SER A 428 -0.59 50.35 40.26
CA SER A 428 -0.56 51.42 39.22
C SER A 428 0.80 51.52 38.50
N THR A 429 0.98 51.72 37.20
CA THR A 429 0.14 52.00 36.02
C THR A 429 1.07 51.93 34.79
N MET A 430 0.56 51.37 33.69
CA MET A 430 0.84 51.58 32.25
C MET A 430 2.27 51.67 31.63
N GLN A 431 2.27 51.14 30.40
CA GLN A 431 2.96 51.57 29.17
C GLN A 431 4.37 51.08 28.86
N ALA A 432 4.37 50.01 28.05
CA ALA A 432 4.85 49.97 26.67
C ALA A 432 5.99 50.92 26.26
N THR A 433 7.12 50.33 25.87
CA THR A 433 8.01 50.88 24.86
C THR A 433 8.45 49.79 23.89
N THR A 434 8.30 50.12 22.61
CA THR A 434 8.73 49.42 21.40
C THR A 434 10.20 49.68 21.09
N SER A 435 10.93 48.68 20.60
CA SER A 435 12.03 48.77 19.62
C SER A 435 12.43 47.34 19.25
N SER A 436 12.42 46.84 18.00
CA SER A 436 12.93 47.28 16.70
C SER A 436 14.46 47.37 16.62
N ALA A 437 15.00 46.79 15.54
CA ALA A 437 16.41 46.64 15.14
C ALA A 437 17.11 45.42 15.76
N SER A 438 17.94 44.63 15.07
CA SER A 438 18.46 44.65 13.70
C SER A 438 19.23 43.34 13.52
N GLY A 439 19.16 42.74 12.32
CA GLY A 439 20.02 41.59 11.98
C GLY A 439 21.47 42.04 11.71
N PRO A 440 22.47 41.17 11.94
CA PRO A 440 23.82 41.36 11.44
C PRO A 440 24.12 40.52 10.17
N PRO A 441 25.16 40.87 9.40
CA PRO A 441 25.15 40.83 7.95
C PRO A 441 25.81 39.59 7.31
N LEU A 442 25.52 39.44 6.01
CA LEU A 442 26.18 38.56 5.05
C LEU A 442 27.67 38.91 4.84
N ALA A 443 28.48 37.87 4.66
CA ALA A 443 29.86 37.91 4.16
C ALA A 443 30.05 36.71 3.17
N PRO A 444 31.03 36.73 2.26
CA PRO A 444 30.77 36.82 0.83
C PRO A 444 30.92 35.51 0.05
N ALA A 445 30.44 35.56 -1.20
CA ALA A 445 30.48 34.51 -2.20
C ALA A 445 31.88 33.95 -2.47
N VAL A 446 32.02 32.63 -2.36
CA VAL A 446 33.17 31.89 -2.87
C VAL A 446 32.87 31.45 -4.30
N GLN A 447 33.73 31.89 -5.21
CA GLN A 447 33.70 31.59 -6.63
C GLN A 447 33.91 30.09 -6.90
N ALA A 448 33.22 29.63 -7.94
CA ALA A 448 33.19 28.26 -8.43
C ALA A 448 34.58 27.74 -8.82
N ALA A 449 34.96 26.58 -8.28
CA ALA A 449 36.03 25.75 -8.84
C ALA A 449 35.46 24.91 -9.99
N VAL A 450 35.96 25.17 -11.19
CA VAL A 450 35.67 24.43 -12.42
C VAL A 450 36.22 23.00 -12.28
N ALA A 451 35.32 22.01 -12.23
CA ALA A 451 35.70 20.61 -12.33
C ALA A 451 36.21 20.32 -13.74
N LYS A 452 37.45 19.81 -13.85
CA LYS A 452 38.03 19.34 -15.11
C LYS A 452 37.23 18.12 -15.61
N PRO A 453 36.95 18.00 -16.92
CA PRO A 453 36.24 16.86 -17.47
C PRO A 453 37.09 15.58 -17.34
N VAL A 454 36.48 14.53 -16.79
CA VAL A 454 37.04 13.17 -16.75
C VAL A 454 36.97 12.57 -18.16
N PRO A 455 38.06 12.03 -18.73
CA PRO A 455 38.01 11.39 -20.04
C PRO A 455 37.14 10.13 -20.01
N LEU A 456 36.27 9.97 -21.01
CA LEU A 456 35.50 8.76 -21.24
C LEU A 456 36.44 7.58 -21.57
N PRO A 457 36.20 6.36 -21.06
CA PRO A 457 36.96 5.19 -21.45
C PRO A 457 36.72 4.84 -22.93
N GLU A 458 37.79 4.47 -23.64
CA GLU A 458 37.76 4.12 -25.06
C GLU A 458 36.77 2.95 -25.35
N PRO A 459 36.08 2.98 -26.50
CA PRO A 459 35.19 1.89 -26.91
C PRO A 459 36.00 0.60 -27.15
N ARG A 460 35.55 -0.50 -26.56
CA ARG A 460 36.13 -1.84 -26.82
C ARG A 460 36.07 -2.16 -28.33
N PRO A 461 37.11 -2.77 -28.90
CA PRO A 461 37.10 -3.17 -30.31
C PRO A 461 35.96 -4.16 -30.58
N LYS A 462 35.27 -3.96 -31.70
CA LYS A 462 34.23 -4.87 -32.21
C LYS A 462 34.89 -6.21 -32.54
N VAL A 463 34.52 -7.26 -31.81
CA VAL A 463 34.80 -8.64 -32.19
C VAL A 463 33.76 -9.04 -33.22
N GLU A 464 34.17 -9.23 -34.47
CA GLU A 464 33.33 -9.81 -35.51
C GLU A 464 32.92 -11.24 -35.12
N ALA A 465 31.63 -11.53 -35.20
CA ALA A 465 31.10 -12.87 -34.96
C ALA A 465 31.55 -13.80 -36.09
N VAL A 466 32.39 -14.78 -35.76
CA VAL A 466 32.72 -15.88 -36.66
C VAL A 466 31.45 -16.68 -36.94
N SER A 467 31.02 -16.64 -38.21
CA SER A 467 29.92 -17.43 -38.75
C SER A 467 30.25 -18.93 -38.72
N THR A 468 29.75 -19.64 -37.71
CA THR A 468 29.72 -21.10 -37.72
C THR A 468 28.41 -21.57 -38.34
N LYS A 469 28.47 -22.04 -39.59
CA LYS A 469 27.37 -22.70 -40.30
C LYS A 469 26.82 -23.88 -39.47
N PRO A 470 25.50 -24.08 -39.35
CA PRO A 470 24.94 -25.25 -38.68
C PRO A 470 25.19 -26.52 -39.50
N GLN A 471 25.80 -27.53 -38.88
CA GLN A 471 25.85 -28.89 -39.44
C GLN A 471 24.44 -29.54 -39.41
N PRO A 472 24.07 -30.34 -40.43
CA PRO A 472 22.78 -31.01 -40.48
C PRO A 472 22.69 -32.14 -39.44
N ARG A 473 21.65 -32.10 -38.60
CA ARG A 473 21.31 -33.18 -37.66
C ARG A 473 20.73 -34.37 -38.43
N HIS A 474 21.40 -35.51 -38.35
CA HIS A 474 20.88 -36.80 -38.81
C HIS A 474 19.61 -37.20 -38.05
N MET A 475 18.48 -37.30 -38.75
CA MET A 475 17.28 -37.99 -38.27
C MET A 475 17.53 -39.50 -38.19
N ARG A 476 17.51 -40.07 -36.98
CA ARG A 476 17.33 -41.52 -36.79
C ARG A 476 15.85 -41.86 -36.93
N ARG A 477 15.49 -42.48 -38.07
CA ARG A 477 14.20 -43.15 -38.26
C ARG A 477 14.17 -44.42 -37.40
N TYR A 478 13.26 -44.49 -36.42
CA TYR A 478 12.87 -45.75 -35.81
C TYR A 478 11.85 -46.44 -36.74
N ARG A 479 12.26 -47.58 -37.31
CA ARG A 479 11.34 -48.54 -37.95
C ARG A 479 10.63 -49.32 -36.83
N TYR A 480 9.31 -49.21 -36.74
CA TYR A 480 8.50 -50.26 -36.13
C TYR A 480 8.42 -51.43 -37.11
N ARG A 481 8.67 -52.64 -36.59
CA ARG A 481 8.62 -53.90 -37.33
C ARG A 481 7.45 -54.70 -36.76
N GLN A 482 6.48 -54.95 -37.64
CA GLN A 482 5.32 -55.85 -37.58
C GLN A 482 4.26 -55.62 -36.51
#